data_AF-A0A658NHT5-F1
#
_entry.id   AF-A0A658NHT5-F1
#
_cell.length_a   1.000
_cell.length_b   1.000
_cell.length_c   1.000
_cell.angle_alpha   90.00
_cell.angle_beta   90.00
_cell.angle_gamma   90.00
#
_symmetry.space_group_name_H-M   'P 1'
#
loop_
_entity.id
_entity.type
_entity.pdbx_description
1 polymer ?
#
loop_
_entity_poly.entity_id
_entity_poly.type
_entity_poly.pdbx_seq_one_letter_code
_entity_poly.pdbx_strand_id
1 'polypeptide(L)' 'ADLPAEVAAGRFRQDLFFRLNTVEIRLPPLRERREDIPVLAAHFLGRHGRRYRKEFDGFTDDALQALLQYPWPGNV' A
#
# COMPACT_ATOMS: atom_id res chain seq x y z
N ALA A 1 8.29 -9.57 -4.22
CA ALA A 1 9.23 -10.70 -4.18
C ALA A 1 10.49 -10.28 -4.89
N ASP A 2 11.66 -10.65 -4.38
CA ASP A 2 12.94 -10.38 -5.02
C ASP A 2 13.13 -11.37 -6.18
N LEU A 3 12.64 -11.00 -7.37
CA LEU A 3 12.69 -11.86 -8.56
C LEU A 3 14.13 -12.26 -8.95
N PRO A 4 15.14 -11.37 -8.88
CA PRO A 4 16.54 -11.78 -9.02
C PRO A 4 16.95 -12.93 -8.10
N ALA A 5 16.61 -12.86 -6.80
CA ALA A 5 16.92 -13.93 -5.84
C ALA A 5 16.19 -15.24 -6.18
N GLU A 6 14.94 -15.16 -6.66
CA GLU A 6 14.17 -16.34 -7.08
C GLU A 6 14.74 -17.00 -8.35
N VAL A 7 15.33 -16.23 -9.27
CA VAL A 7 16.07 -16.75 -10.43
C VAL A 7 17.33 -17.47 -9.96
N ALA A 8 18.12 -16.86 -9.07
CA ALA A 8 19.32 -17.46 -8.51
C ALA A 8 19.03 -18.78 -7.77
N ALA A 9 17.88 -18.87 -7.11
CA ALA A 9 17.42 -20.07 -6.42
C ALA A 9 16.79 -21.13 -7.34
N GLY A 10 16.74 -20.89 -8.66
CA GLY A 10 16.16 -21.82 -9.64
C GLY A 10 14.63 -21.96 -9.59
N ARG A 11 13.96 -21.15 -8.76
CA ARG A 11 12.49 -21.14 -8.62
C ARG A 11 11.81 -20.26 -9.67
N PHE A 12 12.57 -19.37 -10.31
CA PHE A 12 12.08 -18.53 -11.39
C PHE A 12 12.93 -18.67 -12.65
N ARG A 13 12.26 -18.73 -13.80
CA ARG A 13 12.90 -18.88 -15.11
C ARG A 13 13.61 -17.60 -15.52
N GLN A 14 14.91 -17.73 -15.80
CA GLN A 14 15.75 -16.60 -16.19
C GLN A 14 15.28 -15.94 -17.50
N ASP A 15 14.89 -16.73 -18.50
CA ASP A 15 14.42 -16.22 -19.78
C ASP A 15 13.10 -15.44 -19.67
N LEU A 16 12.21 -15.90 -18.78
CA LEU A 16 10.98 -15.20 -18.44
C LEU A 16 11.26 -13.90 -17.69
N PHE A 17 12.21 -13.91 -16.75
CA PHE A 17 12.61 -12.69 -16.02
C PHE A 17 13.08 -11.59 -16.97
N PHE A 18 13.96 -11.92 -17.92
CA PHE A 18 14.44 -10.93 -18.90
C PHE A 18 13.35 -10.39 -19.82
N ARG A 19 12.30 -11.18 -20.13
CA ARG A 19 11.16 -10.70 -20.95
C ARG A 19 10.22 -9.80 -20.16
N LEU A 20 9.93 -10.16 -18.91
CA LEU A 20 9.00 -9.41 -18.06
C LEU A 20 9.63 -8.14 -17.50
N ASN A 21 10.93 -8.15 -17.19
CA ASN A 21 11.62 -7.04 -16.55
C ASN A 21 12.08 -5.96 -17.55
N THR A 22 11.28 -5.71 -18.60
CA THR A 22 11.54 -4.61 -19.55
C THR A 22 11.32 -3.25 -18.89
N VAL A 23 10.33 -3.14 -18.00
CA VAL A 23 10.06 -1.95 -17.17
C VAL A 23 9.70 -2.42 -15.76
N GLU A 24 10.49 -2.01 -14.78
CA GLU A 24 10.23 -2.29 -13.37
C GLU A 24 9.54 -1.09 -12.71
N ILE A 25 8.34 -1.30 -12.17
CA ILE A 25 7.66 -0.30 -11.34
C ILE A 25 7.78 -0.73 -9.89
N ARG A 26 8.67 -0.08 -9.15
CA ARG A 26 8.75 -0.27 -7.69
C ARG A 26 7.56 0.43 -7.04
N LEU A 27 6.68 -0.35 -6.41
CA LEU A 27 5.61 0.16 -5.58
C LEU A 27 6.08 0.23 -4.12
N PRO A 28 6.39 1.43 -3.58
CA PRO A 28 6.81 1.52 -2.18
C PRO A 28 5.68 1.10 -1.23
N PRO A 29 5.97 0.42 -0.12
CA PRO A 29 4.99 0.11 0.90
C PRO A 29 4.44 1.39 1.55
N LEU A 30 3.26 1.33 2.16
CA LEU A 30 2.56 2.49 2.72
C LEU A 30 3.39 3.27 3.76
N ARG A 31 4.24 2.57 4.52
CA ARG A 31 5.18 3.16 5.48
C ARG A 31 6.24 4.10 4.87
N GLU A 32 6.53 3.95 3.58
CA GLU A 32 7.47 4.78 2.79
C GLU A 32 6.75 5.97 2.10
N ARG A 33 5.42 6.05 2.19
CA ARG A 33 4.56 7.07 1.57
C ARG A 33 3.51 7.59 2.57
N ARG A 34 3.97 7.99 3.75
CA ARG A 34 3.08 8.31 4.89
C ARG A 34 2.15 9.49 4.60
N GLU A 35 2.58 10.39 3.73
CA GLU A 35 1.82 11.52 3.21
C GLU A 35 0.52 11.10 2.48
N ASP A 36 0.45 9.87 1.95
CA ASP A 36 -0.73 9.34 1.28
C ASP A 36 -1.80 8.85 2.28
N ILE A 37 -1.41 8.56 3.54
CA ILE A 37 -2.30 7.95 4.55
C ILE A 37 -3.55 8.80 4.82
N PRO A 38 -3.48 10.13 5.04
CA PRO A 38 -4.66 10.95 5.30
C PRO A 38 -5.66 10.94 4.13
N VAL A 39 -5.16 11.01 2.89
CA VAL A 39 -6.00 11.01 1.69
C VAL A 39 -6.70 9.67 1.51
N LEU A 40 -5.97 8.56 1.70
CA LEU A 40 -6.52 7.22 1.66
C LEU A 40 -7.57 7.01 2.77
N ALA A 41 -7.26 7.42 4.00
CA ALA A 41 -8.17 7.30 5.13
C ALA A 41 -9.49 8.06 4.88
N ALA A 42 -9.42 9.30 4.40
CA ALA A 42 -10.58 10.10 4.05
C ALA A 42 -11.42 9.44 2.93
N HIS A 43 -10.76 8.87 1.90
CA HIS A 43 -11.43 8.13 0.84
C HIS A 43 -12.23 6.93 1.40
N PHE A 44 -11.61 6.11 2.24
CA PHE A 44 -12.27 4.95 2.84
C PHE A 44 -13.37 5.36 3.81
N LEU A 45 -13.18 6.39 4.62
CA LEU A 45 -14.20 6.92 5.51
C LEU A 45 -15.45 7.34 4.73
N GLY A 46 -15.29 8.10 3.64
CA GLY A 46 -16.39 8.50 2.78
C GLY A 46 -17.06 7.32 2.07
N ARG A 47 -16.27 6.34 1.58
CA ARG A 47 -16.79 5.11 0.97
C ARG A 47 -17.64 4.30 1.94
N HIS A 48 -17.18 4.13 3.18
CA HIS A 48 -17.90 3.38 4.20
C HIS A 48 -19.08 4.15 4.79
N GLY A 49 -18.97 5.47 4.97
CA GLY A 49 -20.10 6.34 5.35
C GLY A 49 -21.27 6.19 4.39
N ARG A 50 -21.01 6.29 3.08
CA ARG A 50 -22.03 6.04 2.04
C ARG A 50 -22.63 4.63 2.13
N ARG A 51 -21.78 3.61 2.26
CA ARG A 51 -22.24 2.20 2.32
C ARG A 51 -23.14 1.93 3.52
N TYR A 52 -22.84 2.52 4.67
CA TYR A 52 -23.56 2.28 5.92
C TYR A 52 -24.57 3.36 6.26
N ARG A 53 -24.77 4.36 5.39
CA ARG A 53 -25.63 5.53 5.63
C ARG A 53 -25.30 6.22 6.95
N LYS A 54 -24.00 6.39 7.20
CA LYS A 54 -23.47 7.12 8.35
C LYS A 54 -22.74 8.35 7.87
N GLU A 55 -22.95 9.45 8.59
CA GLU A 55 -22.20 10.69 8.41
C GLU A 55 -21.02 10.69 9.40
N PHE A 56 -19.88 11.14 8.91
CA PHE A 56 -18.64 11.26 9.68
C PHE A 56 -18.06 12.65 9.40
N ASP A 57 -17.67 13.37 10.44
CA ASP A 57 -17.03 14.68 10.31
C ASP A 57 -15.54 14.59 9.92
N GLY A 58 -14.97 13.39 10.00
CA GLY A 58 -13.56 13.13 9.70
C GLY A 58 -12.90 12.27 10.76
N PHE A 59 -11.57 12.40 10.86
CA PHE A 59 -10.77 11.80 11.92
C PHE A 59 -10.40 12.88 12.93
N THR A 60 -10.35 12.52 14.22
CA THR A 60 -9.69 13.37 15.22
C THR A 60 -8.19 13.41 14.96
N ASP A 61 -7.51 14.44 15.44
CA ASP A 61 -6.06 14.58 15.28
C ASP A 61 -5.32 13.37 15.86
N ASP A 62 -5.72 12.90 17.04
CA ASP A 62 -5.13 11.71 17.68
C ASP A 62 -5.32 10.44 16.84
N ALA A 63 -6.48 10.26 16.21
CA ALA A 63 -6.73 9.12 15.33
C ALA A 63 -5.85 9.20 14.08
N LEU A 64 -5.70 10.39 13.49
CA LEU A 64 -4.84 10.58 12.33
C LEU A 64 -3.36 10.36 12.68
N GLN A 65 -2.90 10.82 13.85
CA GLN A 65 -1.55 10.54 14.35
C GLN A 65 -1.31 9.05 14.54
N ALA A 66 -2.29 8.33 15.11
CA ALA A 66 -2.18 6.88 15.25
C ALA A 66 -2.05 6.17 13.88
N LEU A 67 -2.82 6.60 12.88
CA LEU A 67 -2.72 6.07 11.50
C LEU A 67 -1.35 6.35 10.86
N LEU A 68 -0.76 7.52 11.12
CA LEU A 68 0.57 7.90 10.60
C LEU A 68 1.73 7.16 11.28
N GLN A 69 1.57 6.79 12.55
CA GLN A 69 2.60 6.08 13.33
C GLN A 69 2.58 4.57 13.10
N TYR A 70 1.45 4.01 12.68
CA TYR A 70 1.34 2.58 12.42
C TYR A 70 2.20 2.15 11.21
N PRO A 71 2.95 1.03 11.29
CA PRO A 71 3.87 0.61 10.22
C PRO A 71 3.21 -0.04 9.00
N TRP A 72 1.89 -0.29 9.03
CA TRP A 72 1.12 -0.85 7.91
C TRP A 72 1.75 -2.09 7.25
N PRO A 73 1.95 -3.21 7.98
CA PRO A 73 2.53 -4.43 7.41
C PRO A 73 1.66 -5.03 6.29
N GLY A 74 0.35 -4.80 6.32
CA GLY A 74 -0.60 -5.19 5.27
C GLY A 74 -0.77 -4.17 4.15
N ASN A 75 -0.17 -2.98 4.25
CA ASN A 75 -0.49 -1.83 3.39
C ASN A 75 -2.00 -1.48 3.45
N VAL A 76 -2.64 -1.29 2.29
CA VAL A 76 -4.06 -0.92 2.13
C VAL A 76 -4.96 -2.15 2.20
#